data_AF-A0A919KML4-F1
#
_entry.id   AF-A0A919KML4-F1
#
_cell.length_a   1.000
_cell.length_b   1.000
_cell.length_c   1.000
_cell.angle_alpha   90.00
_cell.angle_beta   90.00
_cell.angle_gamma   90.00
#
_symmetry.space_group_name_H-M   'P 1'
#
loop_
_entity.id
_entity.type
_entity.pdbx_description
1 polymer ?
#
loop_
_entity_poly.entity_id
_entity_poly.type
_entity_poly.pdbx_seq_one_letter_code
_entity_poly.pdbx_strand_id
1 'polypeptide(L)'
;MHPDDPRLSWDGISGWERGPAGLLPLRIPQQRIATTLSANFARLARLPAGARFAVRTDAPELVLELDAGTGPAPLDVRRDGELLHRTHLAGGPQRLTLPLRPAGAAHEIEVWLPHLSETRLRAVGLPGHRVLEPVARTGPRWIAYGSSLTHAMFPHGPSESWTALIAAREGWRLRNLGFAGEAYLDPVVARAVRDTPADLITLEIGTNAYIRGVFTARSWAPRSADSWRPSGTGSRTPRSR
;
A
#
# COMPACT_ATOMS: atom_id res chain seq x y z
N MET A 1 -4.58 -12.38 -16.64
CA MET A 1 -3.35 -12.73 -15.91
C MET A 1 -3.64 -12.80 -14.43
N HIS A 2 -2.89 -13.63 -13.71
CA HIS A 2 -3.00 -13.74 -12.26
C HIS A 2 -2.43 -12.47 -11.59
N PRO A 3 -2.91 -12.02 -10.41
CA PRO A 3 -2.48 -10.74 -9.84
C PRO A 3 -0.99 -10.65 -9.46
N ASP A 4 -0.30 -11.78 -9.31
CA ASP A 4 1.15 -11.85 -9.06
C ASP A 4 2.01 -12.01 -10.34
N ASP A 5 1.40 -11.84 -11.52
CA ASP A 5 2.12 -11.87 -12.81
C ASP A 5 3.24 -10.81 -12.83
N PRO A 6 4.48 -11.16 -13.19
CA PRO A 6 5.63 -10.26 -13.12
C PRO A 6 5.52 -9.03 -14.03
N ARG A 7 4.60 -9.03 -15.01
CA ARG A 7 4.30 -7.85 -15.84
C ARG A 7 3.50 -6.80 -15.09
N LEU A 8 2.84 -7.15 -13.98
CA LEU A 8 2.18 -6.21 -13.09
C LEU A 8 3.19 -5.71 -12.06
N SER A 9 3.59 -4.45 -12.21
CA SER A 9 4.59 -3.81 -11.36
C SER A 9 3.93 -3.26 -10.10
N TRP A 10 4.05 -4.00 -9.00
CA TRP A 10 3.45 -3.67 -7.72
C TRP A 10 4.30 -2.73 -6.85
N ASP A 11 3.64 -1.77 -6.21
CA ASP A 11 4.16 -0.97 -5.10
C ASP A 11 3.17 -0.98 -3.92
N GLY A 12 3.66 -0.64 -2.72
CA GLY A 12 2.83 -0.57 -1.53
C GLY A 12 2.50 -1.92 -0.86
N ILE A 13 3.00 -3.05 -1.37
CA ILE A 13 2.69 -4.40 -0.83
C ILE A 13 3.94 -5.19 -0.40
N SER A 14 3.87 -5.92 0.72
CA SER A 14 4.94 -6.80 1.24
C SER A 14 4.75 -8.25 0.80
N GLY A 15 3.63 -8.53 0.14
CA GLY A 15 3.24 -9.85 -0.30
C GLY A 15 1.73 -9.98 -0.31
N TRP A 16 1.30 -11.23 -0.30
CA TRP A 16 -0.07 -11.62 -0.55
C TRP A 16 -0.57 -12.49 0.58
N GLU A 17 -1.83 -12.31 0.97
CA GLU A 17 -2.58 -13.37 1.60
C GLU A 17 -3.41 -14.10 0.55
N ARG A 18 -3.26 -15.42 0.49
CA ARG A 18 -4.00 -16.29 -0.44
C ARG A 18 -5.32 -16.73 0.20
N GLY A 19 -6.38 -16.76 -0.60
CA GLY A 19 -7.68 -17.29 -0.18
C GLY A 19 -8.56 -17.67 -1.37
N PRO A 20 -9.71 -18.31 -1.14
CA PRO A 20 -10.64 -18.73 -2.20
C PRO A 20 -11.23 -17.54 -2.96
N ALA A 21 -11.21 -16.35 -2.35
CA ALA A 21 -11.65 -15.11 -2.96
C ALA A 21 -10.61 -14.40 -3.83
N GLY A 22 -9.40 -14.97 -3.96
CA GLY A 22 -8.27 -14.37 -4.66
C GLY A 22 -7.15 -13.93 -3.72
N LEU A 23 -6.23 -13.14 -4.27
CA LEU A 23 -5.09 -12.58 -3.55
C LEU A 23 -5.44 -11.26 -2.89
N LEU A 24 -5.19 -11.17 -1.58
CA LEU A 24 -5.24 -9.91 -0.84
C LEU A 24 -3.84 -9.30 -0.80
N PRO A 25 -3.61 -8.13 -1.41
CA PRO A 25 -2.35 -7.41 -1.24
C PRO A 25 -2.21 -6.89 0.19
N LEU A 26 -1.11 -7.24 0.85
CA LEU A 26 -0.85 -6.85 2.22
C LEU A 26 0.27 -5.81 2.29
N ARG A 27 0.11 -4.82 3.17
CA ARG A 27 1.12 -3.77 3.40
C ARG A 27 2.19 -4.19 4.42
N ILE A 28 1.84 -5.16 5.27
CA ILE A 28 2.69 -5.80 6.29
C ILE A 28 2.70 -7.31 6.02
N PRO A 29 3.83 -8.03 6.23
CA PRO A 29 3.87 -9.49 6.02
C PRO A 29 2.79 -10.23 6.81
N GLN A 30 2.15 -11.23 6.18
CA GLN A 30 1.04 -11.99 6.78
C GLN A 30 1.40 -12.58 8.14
N GLN A 31 2.62 -13.11 8.29
CA GLN A 31 3.10 -13.70 9.54
C GLN A 31 3.19 -12.67 10.68
N ARG A 32 3.44 -11.39 10.35
CA ARG A 32 3.47 -10.30 11.34
C ARG A 32 2.04 -9.95 11.78
N ILE A 33 1.10 -9.86 10.83
CA ILE A 33 -0.32 -9.63 11.14
C ILE A 33 -0.86 -10.73 12.07
N ALA A 34 -0.49 -12.00 11.85
CA ALA A 34 -0.92 -13.11 12.69
C ALA A 34 -0.44 -13.04 14.17
N THR A 35 0.53 -12.17 14.48
CA THR A 35 1.06 -11.99 15.85
C THR A 35 0.47 -10.78 16.58
N THR A 36 -0.41 -10.01 15.95
CA THR A 36 -1.05 -8.87 16.60
C THR A 36 -2.14 -9.32 17.58
N LEU A 37 -2.27 -8.58 18.69
CA LEU A 37 -3.34 -8.80 19.67
C LEU A 37 -4.55 -7.88 19.45
N SER A 38 -4.43 -6.88 18.56
CA SER A 38 -5.53 -5.96 18.22
C SER A 38 -6.26 -6.46 16.98
N ALA A 39 -7.52 -6.89 17.15
CA ALA A 39 -8.38 -7.28 16.05
C ALA A 39 -8.62 -6.12 15.06
N ASN A 40 -8.73 -4.89 15.57
CA ASN A 40 -8.91 -3.71 14.72
C ASN A 40 -7.63 -3.41 13.93
N PHE A 41 -6.44 -3.52 14.53
CA PHE A 41 -5.18 -3.42 13.80
C PHE A 41 -5.09 -4.49 12.71
N ALA A 42 -5.40 -5.76 13.04
CA ALA A 42 -5.38 -6.86 12.07
C ALA A 42 -6.29 -6.56 10.86
N ARG A 43 -7.48 -6.01 11.12
CA ARG A 43 -8.42 -5.56 10.09
C ARG A 43 -7.85 -4.42 9.25
N LEU A 44 -7.28 -3.38 9.86
CA LEU A 44 -6.69 -2.24 9.12
C LEU A 44 -5.44 -2.62 8.30
N ALA A 45 -4.67 -3.61 8.77
CA ALA A 45 -3.52 -4.15 8.05
C ALA A 45 -3.89 -4.90 6.76
N ARG A 46 -5.16 -5.32 6.64
CA ARG A 46 -5.75 -5.95 5.45
C ARG A 46 -6.33 -4.96 4.45
N LEU A 47 -6.45 -3.68 4.82
CA LEU A 47 -6.85 -2.63 3.89
C LEU A 47 -5.66 -2.23 3.01
N PRO A 48 -5.78 -2.23 1.67
CA PRO A 48 -4.66 -2.01 0.76
C PRO A 48 -4.37 -0.51 0.54
N ALA A 49 -4.39 0.30 1.60
CA ALA A 49 -4.11 1.73 1.53
C ALA A 49 -2.75 2.03 0.86
N GLY A 50 -2.79 2.77 -0.24
CA GLY A 50 -1.60 3.11 -1.04
C GLY A 50 -1.00 1.96 -1.86
N ALA A 51 -1.59 0.77 -1.83
CA ALA A 51 -1.20 -0.34 -2.69
C ALA A 51 -1.71 -0.12 -4.11
N ARG A 52 -0.84 -0.41 -5.09
CA ARG A 52 -1.14 -0.22 -6.50
C ARG A 52 -0.27 -1.11 -7.37
N PHE A 53 -0.72 -1.32 -8.60
CA PHE A 53 0.11 -1.90 -9.65
C PHE A 53 0.04 -1.04 -10.90
N ALA A 54 1.09 -1.09 -11.72
CA ALA A 54 1.00 -0.59 -13.08
C ALA A 54 1.52 -1.59 -14.11
N VAL A 55 1.14 -1.32 -15.35
CA VAL A 55 1.51 -2.09 -16.52
C VAL A 55 1.50 -1.15 -17.72
N ARG A 56 2.46 -1.33 -18.62
CA ARG A 56 2.52 -0.62 -19.88
C ARG A 56 1.81 -1.43 -20.95
N THR A 57 0.76 -0.87 -21.55
CA THR A 57 -0.10 -1.61 -22.49
C THR A 57 -0.85 -0.70 -23.46
N ASP A 58 -1.22 -1.26 -24.61
CA ASP A 58 -2.10 -0.66 -25.63
C ASP A 58 -3.52 -1.25 -25.61
N ALA A 59 -3.88 -2.01 -24.55
CA ALA A 59 -5.18 -2.67 -24.45
C ALA A 59 -6.36 -1.67 -24.40
N PRO A 60 -7.43 -1.85 -25.20
CA PRO A 60 -8.59 -0.97 -25.21
C PRO A 60 -9.30 -0.80 -23.87
N GLU A 61 -9.23 -1.81 -23.01
CA GLU A 61 -9.94 -1.87 -21.75
C GLU A 61 -9.15 -2.65 -20.69
N LEU A 62 -9.43 -2.33 -19.44
CA LEU A 62 -8.99 -3.04 -18.25
C LEU A 62 -10.17 -3.83 -17.70
N VAL A 63 -9.97 -5.12 -17.49
CA VAL A 63 -10.90 -6.00 -16.80
C VAL A 63 -10.32 -6.35 -15.44
N LEU A 64 -11.09 -6.17 -14.37
CA LEU A 64 -10.70 -6.60 -13.02
C LEU A 64 -11.74 -7.57 -12.48
N GLU A 65 -11.30 -8.75 -12.06
CA GLU A 65 -12.11 -9.67 -11.27
C GLU A 65 -11.65 -9.55 -9.83
N LEU A 66 -12.55 -9.08 -8.96
CA LEU A 66 -12.21 -8.76 -7.58
C LEU A 66 -13.36 -9.10 -6.63
N ASP A 67 -13.04 -9.13 -5.34
CA ASP A 67 -13.96 -9.33 -4.24
C ASP A 67 -13.70 -8.25 -3.19
N ALA A 68 -14.65 -7.35 -3.00
CA ALA A 68 -14.51 -6.21 -2.11
C ALA A 68 -15.26 -6.43 -0.80
N GLY A 69 -14.68 -6.00 0.32
CA GLY A 69 -15.32 -5.99 1.62
C GLY A 69 -16.50 -5.04 1.70
N THR A 70 -17.19 -5.06 2.84
CA THR A 70 -18.31 -4.14 3.11
C THR A 70 -17.80 -2.71 3.31
N GLY A 71 -18.42 -1.76 2.60
CA GLY A 71 -18.11 -0.32 2.70
C GLY A 71 -17.65 0.26 1.36
N PRO A 72 -18.23 1.40 0.91
CA PRO A 72 -17.86 2.01 -0.36
C PRO A 72 -16.47 2.61 -0.27
N ALA A 73 -15.52 2.03 -1.00
CA ALA A 73 -14.19 2.59 -1.16
C ALA A 73 -13.86 2.65 -2.66
N PRO A 74 -13.45 3.81 -3.17
CA PRO A 74 -13.17 3.95 -4.59
C PRO A 74 -11.89 3.22 -5.00
N LEU A 75 -11.89 2.70 -6.21
CA LEU A 75 -10.71 2.27 -6.96
C LEU A 75 -10.43 3.34 -8.03
N ASP A 76 -9.17 3.73 -8.16
CA ASP A 76 -8.74 4.66 -9.21
C ASP A 76 -7.96 3.92 -10.29
N VAL A 77 -8.23 4.25 -11.55
CA VAL A 77 -7.38 3.87 -12.69
C VAL A 77 -6.79 5.14 -13.27
N ARG A 78 -5.47 5.18 -13.40
CA ARG A 78 -4.72 6.28 -13.98
C ARG A 78 -4.07 5.85 -15.29
N ARG A 79 -3.90 6.81 -16.20
CA ARG A 79 -3.19 6.66 -17.46
C ARG A 79 -2.10 7.72 -17.52
N ASP A 80 -0.84 7.31 -17.66
CA ASP A 80 0.33 8.20 -17.71
C ASP A 80 0.34 9.24 -16.58
N GLY A 81 -0.06 8.81 -15.39
CA GLY A 81 -0.12 9.68 -14.22
C GLY A 81 -1.38 10.54 -14.12
N GLU A 82 -2.33 10.51 -15.05
CA GLU A 82 -3.61 11.23 -14.95
C GLU A 82 -4.77 10.31 -14.55
N LEU A 83 -5.71 10.80 -13.73
CA LEU A 83 -6.88 10.02 -13.33
C LEU A 83 -7.82 9.81 -14.54
N LEU A 84 -8.04 8.55 -14.91
CA LEU A 84 -8.94 8.18 -16.01
C LEU A 84 -10.30 7.69 -15.50
N HIS A 85 -10.31 6.85 -14.47
CA HIS A 85 -11.53 6.36 -13.83
C HIS A 85 -11.43 6.44 -12.32
N ARG A 86 -12.56 6.74 -11.69
CA ARG A 86 -12.83 6.48 -10.29
C ARG A 86 -14.13 5.72 -10.19
N THR A 87 -14.10 4.54 -9.57
CA THR A 87 -15.29 3.70 -9.42
C THR A 87 -15.44 3.22 -7.99
N HIS A 88 -16.64 3.27 -7.45
CA HIS A 88 -16.95 2.73 -6.13
C HIS A 88 -17.31 1.26 -6.26
N LEU A 89 -16.66 0.42 -5.46
CA LEU A 89 -16.91 -1.02 -5.48
C LEU A 89 -18.14 -1.35 -4.64
N ALA A 90 -18.99 -2.23 -5.16
CA ALA A 90 -20.01 -2.89 -4.36
C ALA A 90 -19.35 -3.95 -3.46
N GLY A 91 -19.97 -4.31 -2.34
CA GLY A 91 -19.49 -5.44 -1.53
C GLY A 91 -19.70 -6.77 -2.25
N GLY A 92 -18.71 -7.65 -2.14
CA GLY A 92 -18.70 -9.00 -2.73
C GLY A 92 -18.00 -9.11 -4.09
N PRO A 93 -18.12 -10.28 -4.75
CA PRO A 93 -17.48 -10.55 -6.04
C PRO A 93 -18.05 -9.70 -7.16
N GLN A 94 -17.18 -9.10 -7.97
CA GLN A 94 -17.59 -8.35 -9.16
C GLN A 94 -16.53 -8.39 -10.26
N ARG A 95 -17.00 -8.20 -11.51
CA ARG A 95 -16.14 -8.03 -12.68
C ARG A 95 -16.31 -6.61 -13.21
N LEU A 96 -15.27 -5.81 -13.13
CA LEU A 96 -15.22 -4.47 -13.69
C LEU A 96 -14.66 -4.52 -15.09
N THR A 97 -15.22 -3.74 -16.01
CA THR A 97 -14.65 -3.50 -17.35
C THR A 97 -14.58 -1.99 -17.53
N LEU A 98 -13.36 -1.46 -17.68
CA LEU A 98 -13.07 -0.04 -17.67
C LEU A 98 -12.35 0.35 -18.97
N PRO A 99 -12.91 1.25 -19.79
CA PRO A 99 -12.31 1.61 -21.07
C PRO A 99 -11.04 2.44 -20.87
N LEU A 100 -9.91 2.03 -21.43
CA LEU A 100 -8.62 2.72 -21.29
C LEU A 100 -8.39 3.80 -22.36
N ARG A 101 -9.18 3.77 -23.45
CA ARG A 101 -9.09 4.66 -24.63
C ARG A 101 -7.72 4.67 -25.37
N PRO A 102 -7.05 3.55 -25.67
CA PRO A 102 -5.89 3.55 -26.55
C PRO A 102 -6.28 3.41 -28.02
N ALA A 103 -5.79 4.33 -28.84
CA ALA A 103 -5.70 4.17 -30.29
C ALA A 103 -4.23 4.46 -30.66
N GLY A 104 -3.45 3.39 -30.87
CA GLY A 104 -2.04 3.48 -31.26
C GLY A 104 -1.07 3.03 -30.17
N ALA A 105 -0.47 3.97 -29.45
CA ALA A 105 0.67 3.70 -28.57
C ALA A 105 0.28 3.01 -27.24
N ALA A 106 1.24 2.31 -26.64
CA ALA A 106 1.10 1.79 -25.29
C ALA A 106 1.29 2.90 -24.24
N HIS A 107 0.49 2.85 -23.18
CA HIS A 107 0.46 3.80 -22.08
C HIS A 107 0.73 3.09 -20.75
N GLU A 108 1.20 3.83 -19.76
CA GLU A 108 1.25 3.33 -18.39
C GLU A 108 -0.15 3.38 -17.78
N ILE A 109 -0.67 2.21 -17.41
CA ILE A 109 -1.95 2.07 -16.71
C ILE A 109 -1.66 1.69 -15.27
N GLU A 110 -2.03 2.56 -14.33
CA GLU A 110 -1.85 2.34 -12.89
C GLU A 110 -3.21 2.17 -12.21
N VAL A 111 -3.34 1.13 -11.37
CA VAL A 111 -4.56 0.83 -10.63
C VAL A 111 -4.28 0.98 -9.14
N TRP A 112 -4.95 1.93 -8.50
CA TRP A 112 -4.87 2.17 -7.07
C TRP A 112 -6.02 1.49 -6.35
N LEU A 113 -5.69 0.64 -5.39
CA LEU A 113 -6.68 -0.16 -4.70
C LEU A 113 -7.46 0.63 -3.65
N PRO A 114 -8.69 0.21 -3.33
CA PRO A 114 -9.51 0.87 -2.33
C PRO A 114 -8.84 0.90 -0.95
N HIS A 115 -8.57 2.10 -0.44
CA HIS A 115 -7.83 2.29 0.80
C HIS A 115 -8.66 2.03 2.07
N LEU A 116 -9.99 1.92 1.95
CA LEU A 116 -10.93 1.73 3.08
C LEU A 116 -11.69 0.40 3.06
N SER A 117 -11.48 -0.45 2.07
CA SER A 117 -12.15 -1.75 1.96
C SER A 117 -11.15 -2.85 1.62
N GLU A 118 -11.26 -4.00 2.29
CA GLU A 118 -10.49 -5.19 1.90
C GLU A 118 -10.81 -5.50 0.44
N THR A 119 -9.78 -5.65 -0.40
CA THR A 119 -10.00 -5.90 -1.83
C THR A 119 -9.12 -7.06 -2.26
N ARG A 120 -9.74 -8.18 -2.62
CA ARG A 120 -9.06 -9.36 -3.14
C ARG A 120 -9.14 -9.35 -4.66
N LEU A 121 -8.02 -9.62 -5.32
CA LEU A 121 -7.93 -9.71 -6.76
C LEU A 121 -7.90 -11.18 -7.17
N ARG A 122 -8.76 -11.56 -8.12
CA ARG A 122 -8.77 -12.89 -8.74
C ARG A 122 -8.02 -12.88 -10.06
N ALA A 123 -8.28 -11.87 -10.90
CA ALA A 123 -7.64 -11.74 -12.19
C ALA A 123 -7.58 -10.28 -12.67
N VAL A 124 -6.56 -10.00 -13.48
CA VAL A 124 -6.42 -8.76 -14.25
C VAL A 124 -6.45 -9.11 -15.73
N GLY A 125 -7.35 -8.50 -16.49
CA GLY A 125 -7.50 -8.71 -17.94
C GLY A 125 -7.21 -7.42 -18.70
N LEU A 126 -6.50 -7.56 -19.81
CA LEU A 126 -6.18 -6.47 -20.74
C LEU A 126 -6.48 -6.98 -22.15
N PRO A 127 -7.73 -7.29 -22.51
CA PRO A 127 -8.04 -7.92 -23.79
C PRO A 127 -7.64 -7.01 -24.96
N GLY A 128 -7.19 -7.60 -26.07
CA GLY A 128 -6.83 -6.86 -27.29
C GLY A 128 -5.47 -6.16 -27.27
N HIS A 129 -4.66 -6.35 -26.24
CA HIS A 129 -3.29 -5.81 -26.20
C HIS A 129 -2.37 -6.47 -27.23
N ARG A 130 -1.43 -5.68 -27.75
CA ARG A 130 -0.21 -6.16 -28.42
C ARG A 130 1.02 -5.90 -27.57
N VAL A 131 0.98 -4.87 -26.72
CA VAL A 131 2.04 -4.53 -25.77
C VAL A 131 1.58 -4.83 -24.36
N LEU A 132 2.42 -5.53 -23.60
CA LEU A 132 2.19 -5.83 -22.20
C LEU A 132 3.52 -5.97 -21.47
N GLU A 133 3.98 -4.87 -20.89
CA GLU A 133 5.31 -4.75 -20.31
C GLU A 133 5.22 -4.25 -18.86
N PRO A 134 6.14 -4.70 -17.97
CA PRO A 134 6.25 -4.11 -16.65
C PRO A 134 6.70 -2.65 -16.72
N VAL A 135 6.28 -1.87 -15.73
CA VAL A 135 6.70 -0.48 -15.53
C VAL A 135 7.89 -0.45 -14.58
N ALA A 136 8.96 0.21 -14.98
CA ALA A 136 10.14 0.36 -14.13
C ALA A 136 9.81 1.20 -12.88
N ARG A 137 9.96 0.63 -11.68
CA ARG A 137 9.78 1.33 -10.39
C ARG A 137 11.15 1.67 -9.78
N THR A 138 11.75 2.78 -10.20
CA THR A 138 13.16 3.13 -9.90
C THR A 138 13.37 4.20 -8.84
N GLY A 139 12.33 4.93 -8.42
CA GLY A 139 12.48 6.01 -7.44
C GLY A 139 12.68 5.54 -5.99
N PRO A 140 13.04 6.47 -5.08
CA PRO A 140 13.23 6.20 -3.66
C PRO A 140 12.06 5.47 -3.00
N ARG A 141 12.37 4.50 -2.14
CA ARG A 141 11.40 3.76 -1.33
C ARG A 141 11.07 4.54 -0.08
N TRP A 142 9.81 4.91 0.06
CA TRP A 142 9.32 5.70 1.19
C TRP A 142 8.33 4.89 2.03
N ILE A 143 8.65 4.67 3.30
CA ILE A 143 7.71 4.15 4.29
C ILE A 143 7.11 5.32 5.07
N ALA A 144 5.79 5.48 4.97
CA ALA A 144 5.03 6.44 5.78
C ALA A 144 4.26 5.69 6.87
N TYR A 145 4.67 5.80 8.13
CA TYR A 145 3.97 5.20 9.26
C TYR A 145 3.18 6.25 10.05
N GLY A 146 1.95 5.92 10.43
CA GLY A 146 1.20 6.77 11.34
C GLY A 146 -0.26 6.37 11.55
N SER A 147 -1.07 7.35 11.92
CA SER A 147 -2.46 7.22 12.32
C SER A 147 -3.42 7.35 11.13
N SER A 148 -4.63 7.86 11.37
CA SER A 148 -5.64 8.15 10.34
C SER A 148 -5.19 9.25 9.36
N LEU A 149 -4.29 10.14 9.79
CA LEU A 149 -3.71 11.17 8.91
C LEU A 149 -2.85 10.52 7.83
N THR A 150 -1.96 9.61 8.22
CA THR A 150 -1.17 8.82 7.27
C THR A 150 -2.03 7.83 6.47
N HIS A 151 -3.01 7.19 7.10
CA HIS A 151 -3.95 6.29 6.41
C HIS A 151 -4.76 7.03 5.33
N ALA A 152 -5.04 8.31 5.56
CA ALA A 152 -5.89 9.19 4.76
C ALA A 152 -7.31 8.62 4.58
N MET A 153 -8.16 8.84 5.59
CA MET A 153 -9.52 8.29 5.62
C MET A 153 -10.55 9.03 4.75
N PHE A 154 -10.24 10.26 4.32
CA PHE A 154 -11.19 11.13 3.61
C PHE A 154 -10.66 11.79 2.31
N PRO A 155 -9.69 11.23 1.55
CA PRO A 155 -9.43 11.72 0.21
C PRO A 155 -10.62 11.38 -0.70
N HIS A 156 -10.75 12.09 -1.82
CA HIS A 156 -11.78 11.74 -2.81
C HIS A 156 -11.54 10.33 -3.42
N GLY A 157 -10.29 9.85 -3.44
CA GLY A 157 -9.98 8.45 -3.75
C GLY A 157 -8.55 8.03 -3.41
N PRO A 158 -8.19 6.75 -3.62
CA PRO A 158 -6.94 6.18 -3.13
C PRO A 158 -5.68 6.84 -3.71
N SER A 159 -5.74 7.36 -4.95
CA SER A 159 -4.60 8.06 -5.57
C SER A 159 -4.44 9.51 -5.12
N GLU A 160 -5.34 10.01 -4.26
CA GLU A 160 -5.37 11.41 -3.80
C GLU A 160 -5.19 11.56 -2.28
N SER A 161 -4.75 10.49 -1.60
CA SER A 161 -4.18 10.66 -0.26
C SER A 161 -2.93 11.56 -0.34
N TRP A 162 -2.64 12.33 0.71
CA TRP A 162 -1.47 13.21 0.70
C TRP A 162 -0.15 12.44 0.47
N THR A 163 -0.06 11.20 0.99
CA THR A 163 1.09 10.31 0.73
C THR A 163 1.16 9.88 -0.73
N ALA A 164 0.01 9.54 -1.36
CA ALA A 164 -0.04 9.22 -2.78
C ALA A 164 0.36 10.41 -3.65
N LEU A 165 -0.12 11.62 -3.32
CA LEU A 165 0.18 12.84 -4.07
C LEU A 165 1.67 13.18 -4.02
N ILE A 166 2.29 13.11 -2.84
CA ILE A 166 3.75 13.30 -2.71
C ILE A 166 4.50 12.22 -3.49
N ALA A 167 4.09 10.95 -3.34
CA ALA A 167 4.76 9.85 -4.03
C ALA A 167 4.68 9.99 -5.56
N ALA A 168 3.54 10.40 -6.10
CA ALA A 168 3.37 10.67 -7.53
C ALA A 168 4.23 11.86 -7.98
N ARG A 169 4.21 12.97 -7.24
CA ARG A 169 4.97 14.19 -7.58
C ARG A 169 6.48 13.95 -7.62
N GLU A 170 7.00 13.18 -6.67
CA GLU A 170 8.44 12.94 -6.51
C GLU A 170 8.92 11.66 -7.21
N GLY A 171 8.02 10.89 -7.82
CA GLY A 171 8.33 9.56 -8.39
C GLY A 171 8.74 8.53 -7.34
N TRP A 172 8.28 8.66 -6.09
CA TRP A 172 8.64 7.78 -4.98
C TRP A 172 7.76 6.53 -4.88
N ARG A 173 8.34 5.48 -4.33
CA ARG A 173 7.73 4.18 -4.11
C ARG A 173 7.16 4.10 -2.70
N LEU A 174 5.91 4.50 -2.57
CA LEU A 174 5.20 4.56 -1.29
C LEU A 174 4.88 3.17 -0.73
N ARG A 175 5.21 2.98 0.54
CA ARG A 175 4.59 2.03 1.45
C ARG A 175 3.86 2.79 2.54
N ASN A 176 2.54 2.91 2.38
CA ASN A 176 1.71 3.53 3.41
C ASN A 176 1.46 2.50 4.52
N LEU A 177 1.91 2.80 5.74
CA LEU A 177 1.67 2.05 6.97
C LEU A 177 0.84 2.89 7.95
N GLY A 178 -0.14 3.62 7.43
CA GLY A 178 -1.17 4.29 8.23
C GLY A 178 -2.17 3.30 8.80
N PHE A 179 -2.46 3.40 10.09
CA PHE A 179 -3.48 2.60 10.79
C PHE A 179 -4.36 3.53 11.63
N ALA A 180 -5.54 3.85 11.12
CA ALA A 180 -6.47 4.76 11.76
C ALA A 180 -6.84 4.32 13.18
N GLY A 181 -6.40 5.10 14.18
CA GLY A 181 -6.66 4.81 15.59
C GLY A 181 -5.77 3.72 16.20
N GLU A 182 -4.80 3.18 15.46
CA GLU A 182 -3.94 2.07 15.87
C GLU A 182 -2.43 2.37 15.73
N ALA A 183 -2.04 3.66 15.74
CA ALA A 183 -0.64 4.05 15.66
C ALA A 183 0.03 4.10 17.05
N TYR A 184 0.28 2.93 17.65
CA TYR A 184 0.82 2.80 19.01
C TYR A 184 2.28 2.33 19.09
N LEU A 185 3.05 2.50 18.01
CA LEU A 185 4.45 2.03 17.94
C LEU A 185 4.55 0.52 18.22
N ASP A 186 3.62 -0.24 17.64
CA ASP A 186 3.56 -1.68 17.81
C ASP A 186 4.84 -2.36 17.32
N PRO A 187 5.42 -3.30 18.10
CA PRO A 187 6.61 -4.04 17.68
C PRO A 187 6.40 -4.81 16.38
N VAL A 188 5.15 -5.19 16.09
CA VAL A 188 4.75 -5.81 14.82
C VAL A 188 5.06 -4.90 13.64
N VAL A 189 4.72 -3.61 13.73
CA VAL A 189 4.99 -2.62 12.67
C VAL A 189 6.45 -2.24 12.65
N ALA A 190 7.07 -1.95 13.81
CA ALA A 190 8.48 -1.58 13.89
C ALA A 190 9.39 -2.64 13.24
N ARG A 191 9.12 -3.93 13.50
CA ARG A 191 9.85 -5.04 12.83
C ARG A 191 9.56 -5.10 11.34
N ALA A 192 8.31 -4.86 10.91
CA ALA A 192 7.98 -4.81 9.49
C ALA A 192 8.74 -3.69 8.77
N VAL A 193 8.86 -2.52 9.40
CA VAL A 193 9.67 -1.40 8.87
C VAL A 193 11.14 -1.78 8.81
N ARG A 194 11.72 -2.29 9.91
CA ARG A 194 13.13 -2.72 9.97
C ARG A 194 13.48 -3.74 8.88
N ASP A 195 12.59 -4.70 8.63
CA ASP A 195 12.80 -5.79 7.67
C ASP A 195 12.44 -5.38 6.22
N THR A 196 11.96 -4.15 5.99
CA THR A 196 11.58 -3.64 4.66
C THR A 196 12.62 -2.62 4.17
N PRO A 197 13.19 -2.81 2.97
CA PRO A 197 14.09 -1.82 2.40
C PRO A 197 13.41 -0.46 2.20
N ALA A 198 14.02 0.61 2.72
CA ALA A 198 13.52 1.96 2.63
C ALA A 198 14.68 2.96 2.50
N ASP A 199 14.45 4.01 1.72
CA ASP A 199 15.38 5.13 1.54
C ASP A 199 14.92 6.34 2.37
N LEU A 200 13.62 6.42 2.66
CA LEU A 200 13.00 7.39 3.57
C LEU A 200 11.97 6.71 4.48
N ILE A 201 11.99 7.05 5.77
CA ILE A 201 10.98 6.64 6.74
C ILE A 201 10.45 7.90 7.42
N THR A 202 9.14 8.12 7.37
CA THR A 202 8.47 9.23 8.07
C THR A 202 7.51 8.68 9.11
N LEU A 203 7.53 9.26 10.31
CA LEU A 203 6.69 8.85 11.43
C LEU A 203 5.74 9.98 11.81
N GLU A 204 4.45 9.74 11.66
CA GLU A 204 3.38 10.58 12.22
C GLU A 204 2.79 9.86 13.42
N ILE A 205 3.21 10.24 14.62
CA ILE A 205 2.94 9.52 15.87
C ILE A 205 2.50 10.48 16.98
N GLY A 206 1.91 9.94 18.04
CA GLY A 206 1.53 10.70 19.23
C GLY A 206 0.02 10.90 19.36
N THR A 207 -0.69 11.23 18.28
CA THR A 207 -2.14 11.51 18.32
C THR A 207 -2.95 10.38 18.96
N ASN A 208 -2.79 9.13 18.51
CA ASN A 208 -3.56 8.00 19.07
C ASN A 208 -3.13 7.67 20.51
N ALA A 209 -1.82 7.69 20.76
CA ALA A 209 -1.25 7.48 22.08
C ALA A 209 -1.78 8.47 23.12
N TYR A 210 -1.81 9.75 22.77
CA TYR A 210 -2.29 10.84 23.62
C TYR A 210 -3.79 10.73 23.87
N ILE A 211 -4.60 10.61 22.81
CA ILE A 211 -6.08 10.53 22.91
C ILE A 211 -6.51 9.34 23.77
N ARG A 212 -5.79 8.21 23.73
CA ARG A 212 -6.11 7.01 24.51
C ARG A 212 -5.41 6.93 25.87
N GLY A 213 -4.48 7.83 26.18
CA GLY A 213 -3.75 7.83 27.45
C GLY A 213 -2.93 6.57 27.72
N VAL A 214 -2.45 5.89 26.67
CA VAL A 214 -1.86 4.53 26.79
C VAL A 214 -0.37 4.51 27.16
N PHE A 215 0.29 5.67 27.23
CA PHE A 215 1.69 5.76 27.60
C PHE A 215 1.95 6.79 28.71
N THR A 216 2.94 6.48 29.55
CA THR A 216 3.62 7.43 30.43
C THR A 216 4.95 7.81 29.81
N ALA A 217 5.66 8.80 30.34
CA ALA A 217 7.02 9.14 29.89
C ALA A 217 7.95 7.91 29.87
N ARG A 218 7.83 7.02 30.88
CA ARG A 218 8.61 5.79 31.01
C ARG A 218 8.32 4.77 29.91
N SER A 219 7.06 4.64 29.46
CA SER A 219 6.70 3.67 28.42
C SER A 219 6.78 4.25 27.01
N TRP A 220 6.68 5.57 26.84
CA TRP A 220 6.79 6.25 25.54
C TRP A 220 8.22 6.33 25.00
N ALA A 221 9.19 6.72 25.85
CA ALA A 221 10.56 6.97 25.40
C ALA A 221 11.25 5.72 24.81
N PRO A 222 11.19 4.52 25.43
CA PRO A 222 11.78 3.31 24.84
C PRO A 222 11.09 2.88 23.55
N ARG A 223 9.77 3.09 23.44
CA ARG A 223 8.99 2.71 22.24
C ARG A 223 9.30 3.59 21.04
N SER A 224 9.50 4.88 21.25
CA SER A 224 9.81 5.84 20.18
C SER A 224 11.31 5.84 19.81
N ALA A 225 12.21 5.75 20.79
CA ALA A 225 13.65 5.80 20.53
C ALA A 225 14.25 4.45 20.12
N ASP A 226 14.01 3.37 20.87
CA ASP A 226 14.77 2.13 20.69
C ASP A 226 14.18 1.20 19.63
N SER A 227 12.86 1.26 19.40
CA SER A 227 12.20 0.43 18.37
C SER A 227 12.44 0.92 16.94
N TRP A 228 12.93 2.15 16.78
CA TRP A 228 13.11 2.83 15.48
C TRP A 228 14.57 3.22 15.21
N ARG A 229 15.52 2.76 16.04
CA ARG A 229 16.95 2.91 15.77
C ARG A 229 17.33 2.10 14.51
N PRO A 230 17.98 2.69 13.51
CA PRO A 230 18.56 1.95 12.40
C PRO A 230 19.55 0.91 12.95
N SER A 231 19.45 -0.34 12.51
CA SER A 231 20.47 -1.34 12.79
C SER A 231 21.75 -1.00 12.01
N GLY A 232 22.63 -0.17 12.58
CA GLY A 232 23.83 0.25 11.84
C GLY A 232 24.83 1.18 12.53
N THR A 233 24.63 1.63 13.77
CA THR A 233 25.62 2.47 14.48
C THR A 233 26.47 1.69 15.48
N GLY A 234 26.84 0.45 15.13
CA GLY A 234 27.93 -0.25 15.78
C GLY A 234 29.25 0.33 15.27
N SER A 235 29.94 1.11 16.10
CA SER A 235 31.29 1.62 15.84
C SER A 235 32.20 0.50 15.36
N ARG A 236 32.60 0.53 14.09
CA ARG A 236 33.80 -0.19 13.64
C ARG A 236 34.99 0.50 14.29
N THR A 237 35.45 -0.03 15.42
CA THR A 237 36.77 0.28 15.96
C THR A 237 37.81 -0.13 14.91
N PRO A 238 38.76 0.75 14.53
CA PRO A 238 39.83 0.34 13.65
C PRO A 238 40.72 -0.64 14.42
N ARG A 239 40.93 -1.84 13.88
CA ARG A 239 42.03 -2.70 14.36
C ARG A 239 43.33 -2.00 13.98
N SER A 240 44.11 -1.60 14.98
CA SER A 240 45.50 -1.20 14.80
C SER A 240 46.31 -2.37 14.25
N ARG A 241 47.27 -2.05 13.40
CA ARG A 241 48.21 -2.96 12.73
C ARG A 241 49.04 -3.76 13.72
#